data_AF-A0A2X2IJS8-F1
#
_entry.id   AF-A0A2X2IJS8-F1
#
_cell.length_a   1.000
_cell.length_b   1.000
_cell.length_c   1.000
_cell.angle_alpha   90.00
_cell.angle_beta   90.00
_cell.angle_gamma   90.00
#
_symmetry.space_group_name_H-M   'P 1'
#
loop_
_entity.id
_entity.type
_entity.pdbx_description
1 polymer ?
#
loop_
_entity_poly.entity_id
_entity_poly.type
_entity_poly.pdbx_seq_one_letter_code
_entity_poly.pdbx_strand_id
1 'polypeptide(L)' 'MKVKSGQLDYYIGACNTGAGAALSIAIAVIGYNKSCTIAKPGIKAKDEHIAKMIAEGKVAFGLSVEHVEHAIPMLINHLK' A
#
# COMPACT_ATOMS: atom_id res chain seq x y z
N MET A 1 -3.34 -6.30 14.85
CA MET A 1 -3.78 -6.19 13.45
C MET A 1 -3.40 -7.48 12.73
N LYS A 2 -4.35 -8.12 12.03
CA LYS A 2 -4.21 -9.49 11.48
C LYS A 2 -2.98 -9.69 10.58
N VAL A 3 -2.53 -8.65 9.89
CA VAL A 3 -1.29 -8.66 9.09
C VAL A 3 -0.04 -8.83 9.96
N LYS A 4 0.07 -8.10 11.07
CA LYS A 4 1.19 -8.24 12.02
C LYS A 4 1.26 -9.65 12.63
N SER A 5 0.11 -10.27 12.86
CA SER A 5 0.02 -11.62 13.40
C SER A 5 0.09 -12.73 12.35
N GLY A 6 0.31 -12.41 11.06
CA GLY A 6 0.40 -13.38 9.98
C GLY A 6 -0.92 -14.07 9.60
N GLN A 7 -2.06 -13.52 10.02
CA GLN A 7 -3.40 -14.04 9.67
C GLN A 7 -3.92 -13.47 8.34
N LEU A 8 -3.30 -12.40 7.85
CA LEU A 8 -3.53 -11.80 6.53
C LEU A 8 -2.17 -11.40 5.96
N ASP A 9 -2.03 -11.44 4.65
CA ASP A 9 -0.74 -11.16 4.01
C ASP A 9 -0.48 -9.66 3.85
N TYR A 10 -1.54 -8.90 3.52
CA TYR A 10 -1.41 -7.50 3.13
C TYR A 10 -2.49 -6.60 3.75
N TYR A 11 -2.12 -5.34 3.95
CA TYR A 11 -3.03 -4.25 4.25
C TYR A 11 -3.06 -3.26 3.09
N ILE A 12 -4.26 -2.85 2.66
CA ILE A 12 -4.44 -1.85 1.60
C ILE A 12 -5.40 -0.79 2.15
N GLY A 13 -4.95 0.45 2.21
CA GLY A 13 -5.72 1.58 2.74
C GLY A 13 -5.76 2.75 1.76
N ALA A 14 -6.91 3.40 1.63
CA ALA A 14 -7.08 4.55 0.75
C ALA A 14 -7.55 5.79 1.54
N CYS A 15 -7.06 6.95 1.14
CA CYS A 15 -7.54 8.26 1.60
C CYS A 15 -7.24 9.32 0.55
N ASN A 16 -7.56 10.59 0.79
CA ASN A 16 -7.31 11.63 -0.22
C ASN A 16 -5.82 11.80 -0.59
N THR A 17 -4.87 11.44 0.28
CA THR A 17 -3.43 11.62 -0.01
C THR A 17 -2.67 10.30 -0.18
N GLY A 18 -3.30 9.18 0.16
CA GLY A 18 -2.66 7.86 0.21
C GLY A 18 -1.64 7.65 1.32
N ALA A 19 -1.51 8.60 2.27
CA ALA A 19 -0.55 8.52 3.37
C ALA A 19 -1.24 8.53 4.75
N GLY A 20 -1.74 9.69 5.20
CA GLY A 20 -2.19 9.89 6.59
C GLY A 20 -3.23 8.88 7.06
N ALA A 21 -4.50 9.08 6.71
CA ALA A 21 -5.58 8.16 7.12
C ALA A 21 -5.44 6.76 6.48
N ALA A 22 -4.80 6.67 5.32
CA ALA A 22 -4.57 5.40 4.62
C ALA A 22 -3.58 4.49 5.35
N LEU A 23 -2.57 5.03 6.05
CA LEU A 23 -1.48 4.22 6.60
C LEU A 23 -1.16 4.49 8.07
N SER A 24 -1.65 5.54 8.72
CA SER A 24 -1.21 5.91 10.08
C SER A 24 -1.30 4.75 11.08
N ILE A 25 -2.45 4.08 11.12
CA ILE A 25 -2.68 2.92 12.01
C ILE A 25 -1.84 1.72 11.57
N ALA A 26 -1.74 1.49 10.25
CA ALA A 26 -0.93 0.40 9.71
C ALA A 26 0.56 0.59 10.07
N ILE A 27 1.09 1.81 9.93
CA ILE A 27 2.45 2.17 10.33
C ILE A 27 2.65 1.98 11.83
N ALA A 28 1.70 2.42 12.67
CA ALA A 28 1.80 2.28 14.12
C ALA A 28 1.83 0.80 14.56
N VAL A 29 1.12 -0.08 13.87
CA VAL A 29 1.02 -1.50 14.26
C VAL A 29 2.07 -2.37 13.55
N ILE A 30 2.20 -2.24 12.24
CA ILE A 30 3.04 -3.08 11.35
C ILE A 30 4.47 -2.52 11.24
N GLY A 31 4.61 -1.19 11.29
CA GLY A 31 5.90 -0.50 11.22
C GLY A 31 6.10 0.30 9.93
N TYR A 32 6.80 1.43 10.05
CA TYR A 32 7.09 2.33 8.93
C TYR A 32 7.84 1.63 7.80
N ASN A 33 8.86 0.83 8.14
CA ASN A 33 9.67 0.10 7.16
C ASN A 33 8.88 -0.95 6.36
N LYS A 34 7.71 -1.36 6.85
CA LYS A 34 6.82 -2.33 6.22
C LYS A 34 5.65 -1.69 5.48
N SER A 35 5.58 -0.37 5.47
CA SER A 35 4.49 0.41 4.88
C SER A 35 5.01 1.30 3.75
N CYS A 36 4.21 1.53 2.71
CA CYS A 36 4.51 2.49 1.66
C CYS A 36 3.25 3.03 0.98
N THR A 37 3.34 4.22 0.39
CA THR A 37 2.30 4.78 -0.47
C THR A 37 2.65 4.51 -1.92
N ILE A 38 1.77 3.83 -2.68
CA ILE A 38 2.01 3.44 -4.07
C ILE A 38 1.47 4.46 -5.09
N ALA A 39 0.54 5.32 -4.68
CA ALA A 39 -0.02 6.38 -5.52
C ALA A 39 -0.48 7.57 -4.66
N LYS A 40 -0.20 8.79 -5.11
CA LYS A 40 -0.54 10.05 -4.43
C LYS A 40 -1.31 10.97 -5.38
N PRO A 41 -1.93 12.05 -4.89
CA PRO A 41 -2.61 13.00 -5.77
C PRO A 41 -1.72 13.49 -6.90
N GLY A 42 -2.21 13.35 -8.14
CA GLY A 42 -1.49 13.70 -9.37
C GLY A 42 -0.32 12.76 -9.73
N ILE A 43 -0.05 11.72 -8.94
CA ILE A 43 1.04 10.77 -9.13
C ILE A 43 0.45 9.35 -9.20
N LYS A 44 0.25 8.88 -10.42
CA LYS A 44 -0.22 7.52 -10.70
C LYS A 44 0.79 6.48 -10.21
N ALA A 45 0.27 5.34 -9.73
CA ALA A 45 1.06 4.14 -9.52
C ALA A 45 1.81 3.72 -10.80
N LYS A 46 3.03 3.22 -10.61
CA LYS A 46 3.89 2.68 -11.66
C LYS A 46 4.24 1.25 -11.33
N ASP A 47 4.26 0.39 -12.35
CA ASP A 47 4.50 -1.04 -12.22
C ASP A 47 5.84 -1.36 -11.53
N GLU A 48 6.93 -0.79 -12.04
CA GLU A 48 8.28 -0.93 -11.49
C GLU A 48 8.38 -0.49 -10.02
N HIS A 49 7.64 0.56 -9.65
CA HIS A 49 7.64 1.05 -8.27
C HIS A 49 6.95 0.06 -7.34
N ILE A 50 5.81 -0.50 -7.76
CA ILE A 50 5.08 -1.52 -6.99
C ILE A 50 5.95 -2.77 -6.82
N ALA A 51 6.52 -3.28 -7.92
CA ALA A 51 7.40 -4.45 -7.89
C ALA A 51 8.57 -4.26 -6.91
N LYS A 52 9.21 -3.07 -6.95
CA LYS A 52 10.28 -2.72 -6.02
C LYS A 52 9.80 -2.73 -4.57
N MET A 53 8.65 -2.12 -4.27
CA MET A 53 8.12 -2.08 -2.90
C MET A 53 7.81 -3.49 -2.37
N ILE A 54 7.29 -4.38 -3.21
CA ILE A 54 7.02 -5.77 -2.82
C ILE A 54 8.32 -6.53 -2.57
N ALA A 55 9.33 -6.37 -3.44
CA ALA A 55 10.65 -6.96 -3.25
C ALA A 55 11.35 -6.48 -1.97
N GLU A 56 11.12 -5.23 -1.56
CA GLU A 56 11.57 -4.67 -0.27
C GLU A 56 10.78 -5.22 0.94
N GLY A 57 9.80 -6.09 0.71
CA GLY A 57 9.01 -6.75 1.74
C GLY A 57 8.02 -5.82 2.43
N LYS A 58 7.51 -4.81 1.70
CA LYS A 58 6.37 -3.99 2.14
C LYS A 58 5.12 -4.85 2.16
N VAL A 59 4.29 -4.67 3.20
CA VAL A 59 3.03 -5.43 3.38
C VAL A 59 1.82 -4.52 3.66
N ALA A 60 2.05 -3.22 3.84
CA ALA A 60 0.99 -2.22 4.01
C ALA A 60 1.09 -1.14 2.93
N PHE A 61 0.07 -1.03 2.10
CA PHE A 61 0.05 -0.18 0.91
C PHE A 61 -1.02 0.91 1.04
N GLY A 62 -0.62 2.16 0.89
CA GLY A 62 -1.48 3.33 0.88
C GLY A 62 -1.67 3.89 -0.53
N LEU A 63 -2.86 4.41 -0.84
CA LEU A 63 -3.12 5.05 -2.14
C LEU A 63 -4.14 6.20 -2.05
N SER A 64 -4.02 7.17 -2.95
CA SER A 64 -5.07 8.17 -3.15
C SER A 64 -6.35 7.52 -3.67
N VAL A 65 -7.51 7.98 -3.20
CA VAL A 65 -8.84 7.53 -3.69
C VAL A 65 -9.00 7.70 -5.20
N GLU A 66 -8.38 8.72 -5.80
CA GLU A 66 -8.42 9.00 -7.24
C GLU A 66 -7.74 7.92 -8.10
N HIS A 67 -6.99 7.02 -7.47
CA HIS A 67 -6.16 6.02 -8.12
C HIS A 67 -6.61 4.59 -7.82
N VAL A 68 -7.71 4.40 -7.10
CA VAL A 68 -8.20 3.07 -6.68
C VAL A 68 -8.41 2.15 -7.87
N GLU A 69 -9.10 2.62 -8.91
CA GLU A 69 -9.46 1.80 -10.08
C GLU A 69 -8.24 1.30 -10.88
N HIS A 70 -7.12 2.03 -10.87
CA HIS A 70 -5.93 1.65 -11.62
C HIS A 70 -4.85 0.99 -10.76
N ALA A 71 -4.65 1.51 -9.53
CA ALA A 71 -3.56 1.09 -8.67
C ALA A 71 -3.85 -0.25 -7.98
N ILE A 72 -5.10 -0.56 -7.64
CA ILE A 72 -5.45 -1.83 -7.01
C ILE A 72 -5.22 -3.00 -7.99
N PRO A 73 -5.76 -3.01 -9.23
CA PRO A 73 -5.50 -4.11 -10.16
C PRO A 73 -4.00 -4.31 -10.43
N MET A 74 -3.25 -3.21 -10.58
CA MET A 74 -1.80 -3.26 -10.76
C MET A 74 -1.11 -3.90 -9.54
N LEU A 75 -1.44 -3.47 -8.32
CA LEU A 75 -0.91 -4.06 -7.09
C LEU A 75 -1.21 -5.56 -7.00
N ILE A 76 -2.48 -5.94 -7.19
CA ILE A 76 -2.91 -7.35 -7.09
C ILE A 76 -2.19 -8.24 -8.10
N ASN A 77 -1.85 -7.74 -9.30
CA ASN A 77 -1.08 -8.51 -10.26
C ASN A 77 0.34 -8.87 -9.78
N HIS A 78 0.95 -8.04 -8.92
CA HIS A 78 2.25 -8.33 -8.31
C HIS A 78 2.18 -9.13 -7.01
N LEU A 79 1.00 -9.23 -6.39
CA LEU A 79 0.78 -9.99 -5.14
C LEU A 79 0.31 -11.43 -5.37
N LYS A 80 0.17 -11.85 -6.64
CA LYS A 80 -0.21 -13.22 -7.04
C LYS A 80 0.96 -14.19 -6.95
#